data_AF-A0A353TYK9-F1
#
_entry.id   AF-A0A353TYK9-F1
#
_cell.length_a   1.000
_cell.length_b   1.000
_cell.length_c   1.000
_cell.angle_alpha   90.00
_cell.angle_beta   90.00
_cell.angle_gamma   90.00
#
_symmetry.space_group_name_H-M   'P 1'
#
loop_
_entity.id
_entity.type
_entity.pdbx_description
1 polymer ?
#
loop_
_entity_poly.entity_id
_entity_poly.type
_entity_poly.pdbx_seq_one_letter_code
_entity_poly.pdbx_strand_id
1 'polypeptide(L)'
;MSSVFILALACFTPAFAQPSGGPYGPVPQKYELPVVPGTTYFVAPDGNPQSAGTLLSSPTTIEEAFKKVRSGDAIILRGGVYHSGNLLLNQGITMQPYQDELPVLKGSMEAKEWRDLGRNLWVTKWDKLFPMAPEDWWVFHNAGRETPVHRFNNDMVFANGRLLQSAGWLGEVDENHFFVDYQKGNIYIGVNPQDNKIEITAFDVAIHRVDGELNGVASDMKGPVIRGITFTQYAYRAFEFDGTNPERVSAETEHGKRISGTTLENLTISFCSRVGGYFRGDNFTMRNCKVSDTSTEGVFILSSNDVLLERNIFTRNNIENITGYFPAAVKIFNQCYRVVCNDNLVMDLQNSNGIWYDVGNVDGVFTNNLMQNIGSPEAKFSPESPWSGDIAFFFEISKGVTVAGNEFIDCDQGVFILNSSGAEVYQNTFVNTAVTFARTPRSAEGDHFGWHPASGPDVDKRYDHLLVNNLFVANKESIRPFVNVWQSPELCDRLKDSPLKSMNGNVYVKNTLSKTPMLFWSPVGGSDNCQKGYTTLADFRSDFSKYESQSLEYSYAGIPVFKGEFNGEFSLLPGFPGHKAATQIPADIRSLLKLSKKQKPYVGARFNN
;
A
#
# COMPACT_ATOMS: atom_id res chain seq x y z
N MET A 1 -56.60 22.76 -21.28
CA MET A 1 -56.57 22.26 -19.90
C MET A 1 -55.60 21.10 -19.86
N SER A 2 -54.46 21.35 -19.26
CA SER A 2 -53.31 20.45 -19.15
C SER A 2 -53.54 19.43 -18.04
N SER A 3 -52.97 18.23 -18.19
CA SER A 3 -52.22 17.54 -17.13
C SER A 3 -51.59 16.27 -17.69
N VAL A 4 -50.28 16.32 -17.96
CA VAL A 4 -49.43 15.14 -18.14
C VAL A 4 -48.74 14.91 -16.80
N PHE A 5 -48.96 13.74 -16.22
CA PHE A 5 -48.26 13.27 -15.02
C PHE A 5 -46.82 12.90 -15.40
N ILE A 6 -45.84 13.62 -14.85
CA ILE A 6 -44.43 13.22 -14.87
C ILE A 6 -44.18 12.42 -13.61
N LEU A 7 -43.86 11.13 -13.77
CA LEU A 7 -43.38 10.26 -12.71
C LEU A 7 -41.93 10.64 -12.43
N ALA A 8 -41.67 11.31 -11.31
CA ALA A 8 -40.32 11.61 -10.85
C ALA A 8 -39.68 10.30 -10.32
N LEU A 9 -38.70 9.77 -11.04
CA LEU A 9 -37.78 8.77 -10.48
C LEU A 9 -36.97 9.45 -9.37
N ALA A 10 -37.21 9.07 -8.13
CA ALA A 10 -36.33 9.40 -7.03
C ALA A 10 -35.02 8.60 -7.19
N CYS A 11 -33.97 9.26 -7.69
CA CYS A 11 -32.60 8.80 -7.50
C CYS A 11 -32.30 8.84 -6.00
N PHE A 12 -32.40 7.70 -5.33
CA PHE A 12 -31.77 7.53 -4.03
C PHE A 12 -30.26 7.67 -4.22
N THR A 13 -29.69 8.81 -3.84
CA THR A 13 -28.25 8.90 -3.60
C THR A 13 -27.96 7.95 -2.43
N PRO A 14 -27.18 6.87 -2.60
CA PRO A 14 -26.82 6.02 -1.48
C PRO A 14 -26.09 6.90 -0.46
N ALA A 15 -26.48 6.80 0.81
CA ALA A 15 -25.69 7.35 1.90
C ALA A 15 -24.28 6.76 1.77
N PHE A 16 -23.28 7.59 1.49
CA PHE A 16 -21.90 7.15 1.40
C PHE A 16 -21.48 6.66 2.79
N ALA A 17 -21.37 5.35 2.96
CA ALA A 17 -20.73 4.77 4.13
C ALA A 17 -19.23 5.11 4.11
N GLN A 18 -18.58 5.20 5.28
CA GLN A 18 -17.15 5.47 5.41
C GLN A 18 -16.49 4.38 6.27
N PRO A 19 -15.52 3.58 5.79
CA PRO A 19 -15.18 3.30 4.38
C PRO A 19 -16.40 3.01 3.50
N SER A 20 -16.28 3.05 2.17
CA SER A 20 -17.44 2.79 1.29
C SER A 20 -17.99 1.37 1.39
N GLY A 21 -17.15 0.39 1.77
CA GLY A 21 -17.46 -1.03 1.64
C GLY A 21 -17.26 -1.57 0.22
N GLY A 22 -16.70 -0.76 -0.67
CA GLY A 22 -16.40 -1.10 -2.05
C GLY A 22 -17.50 -0.68 -3.05
N PRO A 23 -17.40 -1.15 -4.31
CA PRO A 23 -16.40 -2.09 -4.81
C PRO A 23 -14.98 -1.51 -4.79
N TYR A 24 -14.01 -2.34 -4.39
CA TYR A 24 -12.58 -2.06 -4.46
C TYR A 24 -11.93 -2.84 -5.60
N GLY A 25 -10.81 -2.34 -6.11
CA GLY A 25 -10.04 -2.98 -7.16
C GLY A 25 -10.72 -2.93 -8.54
N PRO A 26 -10.26 -3.76 -9.49
CA PRO A 26 -10.71 -3.70 -10.87
C PRO A 26 -12.18 -4.02 -11.00
N VAL A 27 -12.91 -3.10 -11.64
CA VAL A 27 -14.32 -3.29 -11.95
C VAL A 27 -14.43 -3.67 -13.43
N PRO A 28 -15.22 -4.69 -13.81
CA PRO A 28 -15.49 -4.97 -15.22
C PRO A 28 -16.00 -3.73 -15.95
N GLN A 29 -15.37 -3.41 -17.07
CA GLN A 29 -15.70 -2.25 -17.90
C GLN A 29 -15.88 -2.69 -19.35
N LYS A 30 -16.70 -1.94 -20.08
CA LYS A 30 -16.70 -1.95 -21.54
C LYS A 30 -16.13 -0.62 -22.02
N TYR A 31 -14.92 -0.65 -22.56
CA TYR A 31 -14.23 0.56 -22.96
C TYR A 31 -14.65 1.01 -24.37
N GLU A 32 -15.12 2.25 -24.48
CA GLU A 32 -15.28 2.90 -25.79
C GLU A 32 -13.90 3.16 -26.42
N LEU A 33 -13.83 3.15 -27.76
CA LEU A 33 -12.60 3.53 -28.44
C LEU A 33 -12.30 5.00 -28.11
N PRO A 34 -11.09 5.31 -27.63
CA PRO A 34 -10.76 6.66 -27.21
C PRO A 34 -10.69 7.57 -28.45
N VAL A 35 -11.25 8.77 -28.34
CA VAL A 35 -11.03 9.83 -29.32
C VAL A 35 -9.68 10.46 -29.01
N VAL A 36 -8.70 10.16 -29.85
CA VAL A 36 -7.32 10.63 -29.67
C VAL A 36 -6.89 11.55 -30.82
N PRO A 37 -5.99 12.52 -30.56
CA PRO A 37 -5.48 13.40 -31.62
C PRO A 37 -4.50 12.68 -32.56
N GLY A 38 -3.89 11.59 -32.11
CA GLY A 38 -2.95 10.79 -32.86
C GLY A 38 -3.57 9.56 -33.52
N THR A 39 -2.78 8.51 -33.64
CA THR A 39 -3.14 7.23 -34.26
C THR A 39 -3.63 6.24 -33.23
N THR A 40 -4.69 5.49 -33.58
CA THR A 40 -5.12 4.31 -32.82
C THR A 40 -4.50 3.06 -33.43
N TYR A 41 -3.69 2.36 -32.64
CA TYR A 41 -3.08 1.07 -32.97
C TYR A 41 -3.84 -0.07 -32.29
N PHE A 42 -4.26 -1.06 -33.06
CA PHE A 42 -4.81 -2.32 -32.58
C PHE A 42 -3.70 -3.37 -32.49
N VAL A 43 -3.60 -4.02 -31.33
CA VAL A 43 -2.63 -5.09 -31.08
C VAL A 43 -3.31 -6.37 -30.62
N ALA A 44 -2.74 -7.51 -30.96
CA ALA A 44 -3.25 -8.84 -30.57
C ALA A 44 -2.10 -9.77 -30.17
N PRO A 45 -2.32 -10.81 -29.35
CA PRO A 45 -1.29 -11.78 -28.98
C PRO A 45 -0.65 -12.48 -30.20
N ASP A 46 -1.44 -12.70 -31.24
CA ASP A 46 -1.08 -13.29 -32.53
C ASP A 46 -1.02 -12.24 -33.67
N GLY A 47 -0.89 -10.96 -33.31
CA GLY A 47 -0.81 -9.86 -34.26
C GLY A 47 0.36 -10.00 -35.22
N ASN A 48 0.21 -9.46 -36.42
CA ASN A 48 1.27 -9.53 -37.44
C ASN A 48 2.23 -8.33 -37.27
N PRO A 49 3.52 -8.53 -36.94
CA PRO A 49 4.46 -7.42 -36.76
C PRO A 49 4.68 -6.59 -38.04
N GLN A 50 4.42 -7.16 -39.22
CA GLN A 50 4.46 -6.43 -40.49
C GLN A 50 3.18 -5.62 -40.77
N SER A 51 2.11 -5.81 -40.00
CA SER A 51 0.91 -4.97 -40.11
C SER A 51 1.17 -3.55 -39.60
N ALA A 52 0.50 -2.58 -40.22
CA ALA A 52 0.45 -1.20 -39.72
C ALA A 52 -0.25 -1.11 -38.34
N GLY A 53 -1.17 -2.05 -38.03
CA GLY A 53 -1.94 -2.06 -36.79
C GLY A 53 -3.04 -1.01 -36.73
N THR A 54 -3.32 -0.25 -37.80
CA THR A 54 -4.34 0.82 -37.79
C THR A 54 -5.76 0.33 -38.06
N LEU A 55 -5.95 -0.97 -38.30
CA LEU A 55 -7.23 -1.61 -38.56
C LEU A 55 -7.45 -2.76 -37.58
N LEU A 56 -8.65 -2.83 -36.99
CA LEU A 56 -9.03 -3.91 -36.06
C LEU A 56 -8.89 -5.31 -36.68
N SER A 57 -9.15 -5.45 -37.98
CA SER A 57 -9.05 -6.72 -38.72
C SER A 57 -7.61 -7.11 -39.08
N SER A 58 -6.64 -6.23 -38.83
CA SER A 58 -5.23 -6.48 -39.12
C SER A 58 -4.36 -5.90 -37.99
N PRO A 59 -4.46 -6.45 -36.76
CA PRO A 59 -3.69 -5.96 -35.63
C PRO A 59 -2.19 -6.23 -35.83
N THR A 60 -1.36 -5.40 -35.18
CA THR A 60 0.09 -5.61 -35.08
C THR A 60 0.46 -6.23 -33.72
N THR A 61 1.74 -6.47 -33.44
CA THR A 61 2.16 -6.90 -32.10
C THR A 61 2.32 -5.70 -31.17
N ILE A 62 2.29 -5.93 -29.86
CA ILE A 62 2.48 -4.86 -28.88
C ILE A 62 3.87 -4.22 -28.97
N GLU A 63 4.91 -5.01 -29.24
CA GLU A 63 6.29 -4.54 -29.40
C GLU A 63 6.41 -3.57 -30.58
N GLU A 64 5.76 -3.88 -31.70
CA GLU A 64 5.77 -3.01 -32.87
C GLU A 64 4.96 -1.74 -32.68
N ALA A 65 3.87 -1.78 -31.91
CA ALA A 65 3.14 -0.57 -31.53
C ALA A 65 4.01 0.36 -30.65
N PHE A 66 4.68 -0.18 -29.63
CA PHE A 66 5.53 0.61 -28.73
C PHE A 66 6.70 1.32 -29.45
N LYS A 67 7.22 0.76 -30.55
CA LYS A 67 8.22 1.43 -31.39
C LYS A 67 7.67 2.65 -32.15
N LYS A 68 6.37 2.63 -32.48
CA LYS A 68 5.72 3.58 -33.39
C LYS A 68 5.02 4.72 -32.66
N VAL A 69 4.46 4.45 -31.47
CA VAL A 69 3.62 5.42 -30.77
C VAL A 69 4.30 6.75 -30.49
N ARG A 70 3.49 7.80 -30.50
CA ARG A 70 3.81 9.19 -30.18
C ARG A 70 2.81 9.73 -29.16
N SER A 71 3.14 10.86 -28.54
CA SER A 71 2.23 11.53 -27.61
C SER A 71 0.87 11.77 -28.25
N GLY A 72 -0.19 11.36 -27.56
CA GLY A 72 -1.56 11.48 -28.06
C GLY A 72 -2.03 10.31 -28.94
N ASP A 73 -1.26 9.25 -29.10
CA ASP A 73 -1.71 7.99 -29.70
C ASP A 73 -2.46 7.10 -28.70
N ALA A 74 -3.16 6.08 -29.22
CA ALA A 74 -3.76 5.02 -28.44
C ALA A 74 -3.28 3.62 -28.88
N ILE A 75 -3.10 2.72 -27.91
CA ILE A 75 -2.94 1.27 -28.12
C ILE A 75 -4.18 0.56 -27.58
N ILE A 76 -4.87 -0.17 -28.45
CA ILE A 76 -6.08 -0.93 -28.17
C ILE A 76 -5.76 -2.42 -28.24
N LEU A 77 -5.83 -3.09 -27.10
CA LEU A 77 -5.41 -4.50 -26.97
C LEU A 77 -6.60 -5.43 -27.19
N ARG A 78 -6.43 -6.41 -28.07
CA ARG A 78 -7.31 -7.58 -28.13
C ARG A 78 -7.11 -8.47 -26.90
N GLY A 79 -8.12 -9.23 -26.53
CA GLY A 79 -8.10 -10.18 -25.43
C GLY A 79 -7.11 -11.33 -25.67
N GLY A 80 -6.59 -11.89 -24.58
CA GLY A 80 -5.63 -12.99 -24.61
C GLY A 80 -4.32 -12.66 -23.91
N VAL A 81 -3.37 -13.61 -23.95
CA VAL A 81 -2.11 -13.54 -23.21
C VAL A 81 -0.98 -13.08 -24.11
N TYR A 82 -0.38 -11.95 -23.76
CA TYR A 82 0.81 -11.38 -24.38
C TYR A 82 2.02 -11.78 -23.54
N HIS A 83 2.81 -12.74 -24.03
CA HIS A 83 4.09 -13.09 -23.43
C HIS A 83 5.15 -12.04 -23.81
N SER A 84 5.10 -10.89 -23.14
CA SER A 84 5.81 -9.67 -23.52
C SER A 84 6.29 -8.88 -22.29
N GLY A 85 7.34 -8.10 -22.47
CA GLY A 85 7.94 -7.25 -21.47
C GLY A 85 9.13 -6.49 -22.02
N ASN A 86 9.81 -5.76 -21.15
CA ASN A 86 10.88 -4.81 -21.46
C ASN A 86 10.42 -3.76 -22.49
N LEU A 87 9.13 -3.39 -22.47
CA LEU A 87 8.56 -2.42 -23.38
C LEU A 87 8.98 -1.01 -22.94
N LEU A 88 9.75 -0.33 -23.79
CA LEU A 88 10.21 1.03 -23.53
C LEU A 88 9.20 2.05 -24.09
N LEU A 89 8.85 3.05 -23.28
CA LEU A 89 7.96 4.14 -23.65
C LEU A 89 8.59 5.47 -23.26
N ASN A 90 8.56 6.47 -24.13
CA ASN A 90 8.92 7.84 -23.75
C ASN A 90 7.87 8.89 -24.13
N GLN A 91 6.64 8.45 -24.36
CA GLN A 91 5.52 9.26 -24.84
C GLN A 91 4.28 9.03 -23.96
N GLY A 92 3.47 10.08 -23.76
CA GLY A 92 2.16 10.03 -23.13
C GLY A 92 1.11 9.49 -24.09
N ILE A 93 0.75 8.22 -23.90
CA ILE A 93 -0.23 7.49 -24.73
C ILE A 93 -1.43 7.03 -23.90
N THR A 94 -2.51 6.64 -24.56
CA THR A 94 -3.59 5.86 -23.94
C THR A 94 -3.43 4.38 -24.28
N MET A 95 -3.58 3.50 -23.30
CA MET A 95 -3.57 2.05 -23.49
C MET A 95 -4.78 1.42 -22.80
N GLN A 96 -5.59 0.65 -23.52
CA GLN A 96 -6.80 0.01 -22.98
C GLN A 96 -7.23 -1.23 -23.79
N PRO A 97 -8.09 -2.10 -23.25
CA PRO A 97 -8.68 -3.19 -24.01
C PRO A 97 -9.59 -2.71 -25.15
N TYR A 98 -9.79 -3.57 -26.14
CA TYR A 98 -10.90 -3.45 -27.07
C TYR A 98 -12.20 -3.86 -26.36
N GLN A 99 -13.11 -2.91 -26.15
CA GLN A 99 -14.41 -3.18 -25.52
C GLN A 99 -14.25 -3.82 -24.13
N ASP A 100 -14.83 -5.00 -23.93
CA ASP A 100 -14.82 -5.81 -22.71
C ASP A 100 -13.84 -7.00 -22.78
N GLU A 101 -12.94 -7.01 -23.78
CA GLU A 101 -11.91 -8.04 -23.90
C GLU A 101 -10.89 -7.96 -22.74
N LEU A 102 -10.26 -9.08 -22.40
CA LEU A 102 -9.37 -9.22 -21.24
C LEU A 102 -7.93 -9.51 -21.66
N PRO A 103 -7.12 -8.47 -21.95
CA PRO A 103 -5.70 -8.63 -22.22
C PRO A 103 -4.89 -8.91 -20.94
N VAL A 104 -3.98 -9.85 -21.03
CA VAL A 104 -3.03 -10.21 -19.96
C VAL A 104 -1.61 -10.07 -20.50
N LEU A 105 -0.86 -9.10 -20.00
CA LEU A 105 0.57 -8.97 -20.24
C LEU A 105 1.32 -9.82 -19.20
N LYS A 106 2.11 -10.77 -19.70
CA LYS A 106 2.75 -11.80 -18.89
C LYS A 106 4.25 -11.83 -19.13
N GLY A 107 5.02 -11.62 -18.06
CA GLY A 107 6.48 -11.55 -18.08
C GLY A 107 7.19 -12.91 -18.11
N SER A 108 6.45 -14.02 -18.17
CA SER A 108 6.98 -15.39 -18.22
C SER A 108 6.78 -16.03 -19.60
N MET A 109 7.48 -17.11 -19.87
CA MET A 109 7.32 -17.95 -21.06
C MET A 109 7.20 -19.43 -20.67
N GLU A 110 6.53 -20.21 -21.50
CA GLU A 110 6.42 -21.65 -21.30
C GLU A 110 7.76 -22.34 -21.52
N ALA A 111 8.21 -23.13 -20.54
CA ALA A 111 9.37 -24.00 -20.65
C ALA A 111 8.91 -25.40 -21.09
N LYS A 112 9.28 -25.78 -22.33
CA LYS A 112 8.81 -27.04 -22.96
C LYS A 112 9.83 -28.16 -22.92
N GLU A 113 11.12 -27.83 -22.89
CA GLU A 113 12.21 -28.79 -23.02
C GLU A 113 12.71 -29.24 -21.64
N TRP A 114 12.15 -30.33 -21.13
CA TRP A 114 12.52 -30.90 -19.83
C TRP A 114 13.19 -32.25 -19.98
N ARG A 115 14.26 -32.46 -19.22
CA ARG A 115 14.92 -33.76 -19.07
C ARG A 115 14.64 -34.32 -17.69
N ASP A 116 14.13 -35.54 -17.67
CA ASP A 116 13.97 -36.34 -16.44
C ASP A 116 15.35 -36.75 -15.92
N LEU A 117 15.62 -36.46 -14.64
CA LEU A 117 16.81 -36.93 -13.92
C LEU A 117 16.50 -38.09 -12.96
N GLY A 118 15.25 -38.55 -12.92
CA GLY A 118 14.72 -39.54 -11.99
C GLY A 118 14.39 -38.96 -10.61
N ARG A 119 13.68 -39.75 -9.79
CA ARG A 119 13.27 -39.37 -8.42
C ARG A 119 12.50 -38.05 -8.34
N ASN A 120 11.57 -37.84 -9.28
CA ASN A 120 10.78 -36.62 -9.40
C ASN A 120 11.62 -35.35 -9.56
N LEU A 121 12.75 -35.42 -10.25
CA LEU A 121 13.60 -34.26 -10.51
C LEU A 121 13.72 -34.03 -12.01
N TRP A 122 13.36 -32.83 -12.45
CA TRP A 122 13.40 -32.43 -13.85
C TRP A 122 14.33 -31.24 -14.01
N VAL A 123 15.00 -31.16 -15.16
CA VAL A 123 15.88 -30.03 -15.49
C VAL A 123 15.58 -29.47 -16.87
N THR A 124 15.62 -28.15 -16.98
CA THR A 124 15.62 -27.43 -18.26
C THR A 124 16.76 -26.43 -18.30
N LYS A 125 17.20 -26.07 -19.50
CA LYS A 125 18.11 -24.95 -19.74
C LYS A 125 17.27 -23.69 -19.92
N TRP A 126 17.64 -22.61 -19.23
CA TRP A 126 16.96 -21.32 -19.37
C TRP A 126 17.97 -20.18 -19.51
N ASP A 127 17.84 -19.40 -20.57
CA ASP A 127 18.80 -18.34 -20.91
C ASP A 127 18.36 -16.95 -20.41
N LYS A 128 17.16 -16.84 -19.84
CA LYS A 128 16.56 -15.59 -19.36
C LYS A 128 16.48 -15.60 -17.83
N LEU A 129 17.64 -15.64 -17.19
CA LEU A 129 17.78 -15.67 -15.73
C LEU A 129 18.03 -14.28 -15.16
N PHE A 130 17.55 -14.04 -13.95
CA PHE A 130 17.61 -12.78 -13.23
C PHE A 130 18.26 -12.97 -11.84
N PRO A 131 19.56 -13.33 -11.79
CA PRO A 131 20.28 -13.40 -10.52
C PRO A 131 20.37 -12.01 -9.89
N MET A 132 20.21 -11.94 -8.57
CA MET A 132 20.23 -10.69 -7.83
C MET A 132 20.70 -10.95 -6.39
N ALA A 133 21.18 -9.89 -5.74
CA ALA A 133 21.72 -9.93 -4.38
C ALA A 133 20.95 -8.96 -3.47
N PRO A 134 21.06 -9.09 -2.14
CA PRO A 134 20.57 -8.06 -1.23
C PRO A 134 21.23 -6.71 -1.53
N GLU A 135 20.48 -5.63 -1.29
CA GLU A 135 21.01 -4.27 -1.33
C GLU A 135 22.08 -4.04 -0.25
N ASP A 136 22.95 -3.06 -0.42
CA ASP A 136 24.10 -2.80 0.46
C ASP A 136 23.71 -2.39 1.90
N TRP A 137 22.54 -1.75 2.05
CA TRP A 137 21.95 -1.39 3.33
C TRP A 137 21.28 -2.56 4.06
N TRP A 138 21.07 -3.71 3.40
CA TRP A 138 20.52 -4.89 4.04
C TRP A 138 21.61 -5.63 4.83
N VAL A 139 21.38 -5.80 6.14
CA VAL A 139 22.40 -6.31 7.05
C VAL A 139 22.24 -7.82 7.29
N PHE A 140 23.09 -8.63 6.65
CA PHE A 140 23.04 -10.09 6.75
C PHE A 140 23.07 -10.61 8.20
N HIS A 141 23.88 -10.04 9.08
CA HIS A 141 23.97 -10.49 10.48
C HIS A 141 22.68 -10.26 11.28
N ASN A 142 21.77 -9.40 10.80
CA ASN A 142 20.51 -9.09 11.45
C ASN A 142 19.36 -9.97 10.96
N ALA A 143 19.35 -10.34 9.67
CA ALA A 143 18.19 -10.95 9.01
C ALA A 143 18.50 -12.25 8.24
N GLY A 144 19.78 -12.63 8.10
CA GLY A 144 20.20 -13.78 7.30
C GLY A 144 19.84 -15.14 7.91
N ARG A 145 19.36 -15.17 9.17
CA ARG A 145 18.83 -16.39 9.80
C ARG A 145 17.41 -16.69 9.31
N GLU A 146 16.62 -15.65 9.08
CA GLU A 146 15.23 -15.74 8.64
C GLU A 146 15.10 -15.65 7.11
N THR A 147 15.99 -14.89 6.46
CA THR A 147 15.96 -14.65 5.00
C THR A 147 17.16 -15.31 4.32
N PRO A 148 16.97 -16.47 3.66
CA PRO A 148 18.00 -17.08 2.83
C PRO A 148 18.38 -16.19 1.65
N VAL A 149 19.68 -16.04 1.37
CA VAL A 149 20.18 -15.12 0.32
C VAL A 149 19.64 -15.46 -1.08
N HIS A 150 19.34 -16.73 -1.36
CA HIS A 150 18.79 -17.11 -2.67
C HIS A 150 17.39 -16.53 -2.95
N ARG A 151 16.65 -16.09 -1.92
CA ARG A 151 15.35 -15.40 -2.04
C ARG A 151 15.46 -14.03 -2.70
N PHE A 152 16.66 -13.45 -2.70
CA PHE A 152 16.98 -12.21 -3.39
C PHE A 152 17.23 -12.39 -4.88
N ASN A 153 17.16 -13.60 -5.46
CA ASN A 153 17.07 -13.74 -6.90
C ASN A 153 15.65 -13.50 -7.41
N ASN A 154 15.55 -13.02 -8.65
CA ASN A 154 14.32 -12.45 -9.21
C ASN A 154 13.52 -13.47 -10.04
N ASP A 155 14.09 -14.63 -10.34
CA ASP A 155 13.42 -15.68 -11.10
C ASP A 155 12.22 -16.27 -10.36
N MET A 156 11.13 -16.49 -11.07
CA MET A 156 9.95 -17.21 -10.57
C MET A 156 9.56 -18.33 -11.54
N VAL A 157 9.09 -19.44 -10.98
CA VAL A 157 8.62 -20.61 -11.73
C VAL A 157 7.18 -20.90 -11.33
N PHE A 158 6.33 -21.19 -12.31
CA PHE A 158 4.91 -21.45 -12.12
C PHE A 158 4.53 -22.80 -12.73
N ALA A 159 3.74 -23.59 -12.01
CA ALA A 159 3.11 -24.81 -12.51
C ALA A 159 1.60 -24.59 -12.60
N ASN A 160 1.04 -24.59 -13.81
CA ASN A 160 -0.37 -24.27 -14.06
C ASN A 160 -0.81 -22.94 -13.41
N GLY A 161 0.09 -21.94 -13.41
CA GLY A 161 -0.15 -20.63 -12.79
C GLY A 161 0.10 -20.55 -11.28
N ARG A 162 0.32 -21.68 -10.58
CA ARG A 162 0.72 -21.70 -9.18
C ARG A 162 2.22 -21.43 -9.05
N LEU A 163 2.61 -20.44 -8.23
CA LEU A 163 4.01 -20.16 -7.91
C LEU A 163 4.66 -21.37 -7.20
N LEU A 164 5.85 -21.74 -7.66
CA LEU A 164 6.77 -22.65 -6.95
C LEU A 164 7.73 -21.81 -6.11
N GLN A 165 8.10 -22.32 -4.95
CA GLN A 165 8.99 -21.66 -4.03
C GLN A 165 10.46 -21.92 -4.38
N SER A 166 11.29 -20.87 -4.37
CA SER A 166 12.73 -21.06 -4.55
C SER A 166 13.35 -21.90 -3.42
N ALA A 167 14.20 -22.84 -3.81
CA ALA A 167 15.03 -23.68 -2.94
C ALA A 167 16.49 -23.20 -2.96
N GLY A 168 17.21 -23.36 -1.84
CA GLY A 168 18.61 -22.95 -1.72
C GLY A 168 19.59 -23.94 -2.32
N TRP A 169 19.19 -25.20 -2.47
CA TRP A 169 19.99 -26.26 -3.09
C TRP A 169 19.10 -27.40 -3.59
N LEU A 170 19.67 -28.31 -4.39
CA LEU A 170 18.92 -29.34 -5.10
C LEU A 170 18.15 -30.32 -4.20
N GLY A 171 18.60 -30.58 -2.97
CA GLY A 171 17.95 -31.51 -2.05
C GLY A 171 16.67 -30.98 -1.40
N GLU A 172 16.37 -29.69 -1.54
CA GLU A 172 15.11 -29.06 -1.11
C GLU A 172 14.03 -29.09 -2.19
N VAL A 173 14.35 -29.58 -3.39
CA VAL A 173 13.41 -29.57 -4.52
C VAL A 173 12.37 -30.69 -4.38
N ASP A 174 11.12 -30.29 -4.15
CA ASP A 174 9.93 -31.14 -4.22
C ASP A 174 8.89 -30.55 -5.22
N GLU A 175 7.68 -31.10 -5.24
CA GLU A 175 6.57 -30.69 -6.12
C GLU A 175 6.12 -29.21 -5.99
N ASN A 176 6.58 -28.52 -4.95
CA ASN A 176 6.29 -27.11 -4.67
C ASN A 176 7.50 -26.21 -4.84
N HIS A 177 8.66 -26.74 -5.22
CA HIS A 177 9.90 -25.98 -5.26
C HIS A 177 10.59 -25.98 -6.62
N PHE A 178 11.43 -24.97 -6.81
CA PHE A 178 12.40 -24.90 -7.90
C PHE A 178 13.77 -24.49 -7.39
N PHE A 179 14.83 -24.91 -8.08
CA PHE A 179 16.21 -24.49 -7.83
C PHE A 179 16.86 -24.00 -9.12
N VAL A 180 17.68 -22.95 -9.04
CA VAL A 180 18.40 -22.38 -10.19
C VAL A 180 19.90 -22.53 -10.01
N ASP A 181 20.55 -23.25 -10.92
CA ASP A 181 22.01 -23.23 -11.08
C ASP A 181 22.36 -22.12 -12.08
N TYR A 182 22.59 -20.90 -11.56
CA TYR A 182 22.90 -19.73 -12.37
C TYR A 182 24.19 -19.86 -13.18
N GLN A 183 25.17 -20.63 -12.69
CA GLN A 183 26.43 -20.83 -13.42
C GLN A 183 26.22 -21.67 -14.67
N LYS A 184 25.34 -22.68 -14.60
CA LYS A 184 25.02 -23.55 -15.73
C LYS A 184 23.79 -23.11 -16.51
N GLY A 185 23.05 -22.13 -16.02
CA GLY A 185 21.78 -21.68 -16.59
C GLY A 185 20.70 -22.78 -16.58
N ASN A 186 20.69 -23.62 -15.55
CA ASN A 186 19.73 -24.72 -15.44
C ASN A 186 18.71 -24.42 -14.34
N ILE A 187 17.45 -24.75 -14.61
CA ILE A 187 16.36 -24.72 -13.63
C ILE A 187 15.92 -26.14 -13.35
N TYR A 188 15.76 -26.46 -12.08
CA TYR A 188 15.34 -27.75 -11.57
C TYR A 188 13.99 -27.61 -10.88
N ILE A 189 13.07 -28.56 -11.10
CA ILE A 189 11.75 -28.59 -10.46
C ILE A 189 11.43 -30.01 -9.99
N GLY A 190 10.58 -30.11 -8.96
CA GLY A 190 10.11 -31.41 -8.46
C GLY A 190 8.76 -31.86 -9.02
N VAL A 191 7.98 -30.93 -9.58
CA VAL A 191 6.70 -31.22 -10.23
C VAL A 191 6.91 -31.78 -11.63
N ASN A 192 6.10 -32.77 -12.04
CA ASN A 192 6.19 -33.35 -13.39
C ASN A 192 5.76 -32.34 -14.47
N PRO A 193 6.67 -31.87 -15.35
CA PRO A 193 6.34 -30.92 -16.41
C PRO A 193 5.55 -31.55 -17.57
N GLN A 194 5.42 -32.88 -17.64
CA GLN A 194 4.59 -33.53 -18.67
C GLN A 194 3.10 -33.39 -18.37
N ASP A 195 2.74 -33.28 -17.09
CA ASP A 195 1.35 -33.16 -16.62
C ASP A 195 0.96 -31.71 -16.32
N ASN A 196 1.93 -30.78 -16.37
CA ASN A 196 1.76 -29.40 -15.91
C ASN A 196 2.37 -28.42 -16.90
N LYS A 197 1.65 -27.35 -17.23
CA LYS A 197 2.23 -26.21 -17.96
C LYS A 197 3.20 -25.48 -17.03
N ILE A 198 4.49 -25.52 -17.36
CA ILE A 198 5.52 -24.79 -16.62
C ILE A 198 5.84 -23.47 -17.31
N GLU A 199 5.74 -22.38 -16.57
CA GLU A 199 6.10 -21.04 -17.03
C GLU A 199 7.21 -20.47 -16.14
N ILE A 200 8.20 -19.84 -16.76
CA ILE A 200 9.37 -19.28 -16.09
C ILE A 200 9.48 -17.82 -16.51
N THR A 201 9.78 -16.93 -15.56
CA THR A 201 10.05 -15.52 -15.86
C THR A 201 11.06 -15.36 -16.99
N ALA A 202 10.78 -14.42 -17.89
CA ALA A 202 11.51 -14.19 -19.13
C ALA A 202 11.77 -12.69 -19.38
N PHE A 203 11.08 -11.80 -18.66
CA PHE A 203 11.20 -10.36 -18.78
C PHE A 203 11.29 -9.72 -17.39
N ASP A 204 12.12 -8.69 -17.28
CA ASP A 204 12.39 -7.97 -16.02
C ASP A 204 11.21 -7.07 -15.66
N VAL A 205 10.77 -6.28 -16.64
CA VAL A 205 9.74 -5.25 -16.50
C VAL A 205 8.62 -5.44 -17.53
N ALA A 206 7.39 -5.00 -17.25
CA ALA A 206 6.37 -4.92 -18.31
C ALA A 206 6.60 -3.67 -19.18
N ILE A 207 6.50 -2.50 -18.55
CA ILE A 207 6.65 -1.19 -19.19
C ILE A 207 7.65 -0.34 -18.40
N HIS A 208 8.69 0.14 -19.08
CA HIS A 208 9.62 1.15 -18.57
C HIS A 208 9.35 2.48 -19.27
N ARG A 209 8.80 3.45 -18.55
CA ARG A 209 8.58 4.82 -19.02
C ARG A 209 9.87 5.61 -18.77
N VAL A 210 10.65 5.84 -19.83
CA VAL A 210 11.99 6.43 -19.78
C VAL A 210 11.99 7.93 -20.06
N ASP A 211 12.72 8.74 -19.31
CA ASP A 211 12.69 10.20 -19.47
C ASP A 211 13.68 10.76 -20.53
N GLY A 212 14.42 9.87 -21.21
CA GLY A 212 15.37 10.17 -22.28
C GLY A 212 14.82 10.02 -23.71
N GLU A 213 15.71 10.18 -24.69
CA GLU A 213 15.41 9.94 -26.11
C GLU A 213 15.19 8.43 -26.36
N LEU A 214 14.16 8.10 -27.15
CA LEU A 214 13.83 6.74 -27.56
C LEU A 214 13.32 6.77 -29.00
N ASN A 215 13.79 5.84 -29.83
CA ASN A 215 13.38 5.72 -31.24
C ASN A 215 13.50 7.04 -32.05
N GLY A 216 14.53 7.85 -31.75
CA GLY A 216 14.79 9.14 -32.41
C GLY A 216 13.84 10.26 -32.00
N VAL A 217 13.11 10.12 -30.87
CA VAL A 217 12.16 11.11 -30.36
C VAL A 217 12.49 11.42 -28.90
N ALA A 218 12.53 12.70 -28.55
CA ALA A 218 12.71 13.13 -27.16
C ALA A 218 11.52 12.75 -26.28
N SER A 219 11.77 12.52 -24.98
CA SER A 219 10.69 12.30 -24.02
C SER A 219 9.76 13.52 -23.97
N ASP A 220 8.46 13.28 -24.00
CA ASP A 220 7.44 14.33 -23.89
C ASP A 220 7.14 14.75 -22.45
N MET A 221 7.81 14.10 -21.49
CA MET A 221 7.65 14.26 -20.05
C MET A 221 6.24 13.99 -19.51
N LYS A 222 5.41 13.26 -20.25
CA LYS A 222 4.04 12.91 -19.86
C LYS A 222 3.92 11.44 -19.47
N GLY A 223 3.15 11.22 -18.42
CA GLY A 223 2.70 9.91 -17.99
C GLY A 223 1.68 9.30 -18.96
N PRO A 224 1.65 7.96 -19.11
CA PRO A 224 0.62 7.28 -19.87
C PRO A 224 -0.69 7.17 -19.09
N VAL A 225 -1.77 6.91 -19.83
CA VAL A 225 -3.07 6.47 -19.30
C VAL A 225 -3.24 5.00 -19.64
N ILE A 226 -3.30 4.12 -18.64
CA ILE A 226 -3.40 2.66 -18.83
C ILE A 226 -4.62 2.14 -18.08
N ARG A 227 -5.50 1.42 -18.79
CA ARG A 227 -6.75 0.92 -18.23
C ARG A 227 -6.96 -0.56 -18.45
N GLY A 228 -7.65 -1.24 -17.54
CA GLY A 228 -8.29 -2.55 -17.78
C GLY A 228 -7.39 -3.73 -18.15
N ILE A 229 -6.08 -3.66 -17.86
CA ILE A 229 -5.10 -4.67 -18.28
C ILE A 229 -4.54 -5.40 -17.05
N THR A 230 -4.31 -6.70 -17.20
CA THR A 230 -3.58 -7.49 -16.20
C THR A 230 -2.10 -7.55 -16.56
N PHE A 231 -1.24 -7.28 -15.59
CA PHE A 231 0.21 -7.43 -15.64
C PHE A 231 0.63 -8.49 -14.63
N THR A 232 1.34 -9.53 -15.06
CA THR A 232 1.70 -10.64 -14.16
C THR A 232 2.99 -11.36 -14.52
N GLN A 233 3.64 -11.96 -13.52
CA GLN A 233 4.81 -12.84 -13.66
C GLN A 233 6.03 -12.16 -14.27
N TYR A 234 6.39 -10.98 -13.75
CA TYR A 234 7.60 -10.25 -14.14
C TYR A 234 8.74 -10.51 -13.17
N ALA A 235 9.95 -10.72 -13.71
CA ALA A 235 11.11 -11.06 -12.90
C ALA A 235 11.48 -9.93 -11.94
N TYR A 236 11.06 -8.68 -12.15
CA TYR A 236 11.30 -7.62 -11.17
C TYR A 236 10.03 -6.83 -10.87
N ARG A 237 9.42 -6.21 -11.88
CA ARG A 237 8.31 -5.26 -11.69
C ARG A 237 7.37 -5.14 -12.88
N ALA A 238 6.13 -4.68 -12.70
CA ALA A 238 5.29 -4.36 -13.86
C ALA A 238 5.67 -3.00 -14.46
N PHE A 239 5.96 -2.00 -13.62
CA PHE A 239 6.23 -0.63 -14.07
C PHE A 239 7.54 -0.07 -13.48
N GLU A 240 8.33 0.57 -14.33
CA GLU A 240 9.43 1.46 -13.93
C GLU A 240 9.25 2.82 -14.58
N PHE A 241 9.09 3.87 -13.79
CA PHE A 241 8.91 5.23 -14.30
C PHE A 241 10.08 6.07 -13.81
N ASP A 242 10.88 6.56 -14.76
CA ASP A 242 12.06 7.36 -14.48
C ASP A 242 11.68 8.71 -13.86
N GLY A 243 12.65 9.34 -13.21
CA GLY A 243 12.48 10.67 -12.66
C GLY A 243 13.62 11.06 -11.74
N THR A 244 13.50 12.25 -11.17
CA THR A 244 14.52 12.80 -10.27
C THR A 244 14.24 12.40 -8.84
N ASN A 245 15.19 11.70 -8.21
CA ASN A 245 15.21 11.46 -6.77
C ASN A 245 16.09 12.53 -6.11
N PRO A 246 15.62 13.24 -5.08
CA PRO A 246 16.45 14.14 -4.30
C PRO A 246 17.60 13.41 -3.59
N GLU A 247 18.78 14.02 -3.59
CA GLU A 247 19.98 13.60 -2.84
C GLU A 247 20.27 14.53 -1.65
N ARG A 248 19.33 15.43 -1.35
CA ARG A 248 19.33 16.38 -0.23
C ARG A 248 17.91 16.82 0.03
N VAL A 249 17.70 17.57 1.11
CA VAL A 249 16.48 18.38 1.25
C VAL A 249 16.43 19.35 0.08
N SER A 250 15.38 19.27 -0.73
CA SER A 250 15.21 20.04 -1.96
C SER A 250 13.86 20.73 -1.99
N ALA A 251 13.73 21.77 -2.81
CA ALA A 251 12.44 22.40 -3.02
C ALA A 251 11.50 21.48 -3.82
N GLU A 252 10.19 21.54 -3.54
CA GLU A 252 9.15 20.77 -4.24
C GLU A 252 9.23 20.90 -5.78
N THR A 253 9.69 22.04 -6.27
CA THR A 253 9.83 22.33 -7.70
C THR A 253 10.95 21.55 -8.40
N GLU A 254 11.87 20.92 -7.65
CA GLU A 254 13.05 20.23 -8.18
C GLU A 254 12.80 18.77 -8.58
N HIS A 255 11.68 18.17 -8.15
CA HIS A 255 11.37 16.76 -8.39
C HIS A 255 9.92 16.55 -8.86
N GLY A 256 9.60 15.33 -9.33
CA GLY A 256 8.27 14.97 -9.81
C GLY A 256 7.87 15.53 -11.20
N LYS A 257 8.75 16.28 -11.88
CA LYS A 257 8.41 17.00 -13.14
C LYS A 257 8.70 16.22 -14.43
N ARG A 258 9.26 15.00 -14.34
CA ARG A 258 9.78 14.25 -15.50
C ARG A 258 8.72 13.40 -16.19
N ILE A 259 7.80 12.79 -15.44
CA ILE A 259 6.74 11.91 -16.00
C ILE A 259 5.43 12.22 -15.28
N SER A 260 4.85 13.39 -15.55
CA SER A 260 3.67 13.88 -14.84
C SER A 260 2.36 13.43 -15.49
N GLY A 261 1.32 13.23 -14.68
CA GLY A 261 -0.06 12.95 -15.14
C GLY A 261 -0.34 11.49 -15.47
N THR A 262 0.48 10.55 -14.97
CA THR A 262 0.24 9.12 -15.14
C THR A 262 -1.12 8.72 -14.55
N THR A 263 -1.89 7.92 -15.27
CA THR A 263 -3.16 7.37 -14.78
C THR A 263 -3.22 5.85 -14.99
N LEU A 264 -3.43 5.10 -13.92
CA LEU A 264 -3.63 3.65 -13.93
C LEU A 264 -5.03 3.34 -13.39
N GLU A 265 -5.87 2.70 -14.20
CA GLU A 265 -7.26 2.41 -13.83
C GLU A 265 -7.65 0.96 -14.09
N ASN A 266 -8.35 0.31 -13.16
CA ASN A 266 -8.86 -1.05 -13.35
C ASN A 266 -7.77 -2.08 -13.72
N LEU A 267 -6.55 -1.91 -13.20
CA LEU A 267 -5.44 -2.82 -13.48
C LEU A 267 -5.33 -3.93 -12.44
N THR A 268 -4.95 -5.13 -12.88
CA THR A 268 -4.42 -6.14 -11.96
C THR A 268 -2.91 -6.22 -12.15
N ILE A 269 -2.15 -6.07 -11.07
CA ILE A 269 -0.70 -6.22 -11.04
C ILE A 269 -0.41 -7.35 -10.05
N SER A 270 0.23 -8.42 -10.50
CA SER A 270 0.46 -9.60 -9.65
C SER A 270 1.77 -10.29 -9.94
N PHE A 271 2.30 -11.08 -9.00
CA PHE A 271 3.48 -11.93 -9.22
C PHE A 271 4.63 -11.13 -9.85
N CYS A 272 5.02 -10.04 -9.21
CA CYS A 272 6.27 -9.33 -9.52
C CYS A 272 7.27 -9.71 -8.44
N SER A 273 8.43 -10.25 -8.81
CA SER A 273 9.33 -10.87 -7.83
C SER A 273 9.92 -9.88 -6.82
N ARG A 274 9.76 -8.57 -7.03
CA ARG A 274 10.12 -7.53 -6.05
C ARG A 274 8.97 -6.56 -5.86
N VAL A 275 8.83 -5.60 -6.78
CA VAL A 275 7.93 -4.46 -6.63
C VAL A 275 6.86 -4.47 -7.72
N GLY A 276 5.60 -4.16 -7.42
CA GLY A 276 4.57 -4.05 -8.47
C GLY A 276 4.87 -2.90 -9.44
N GLY A 277 5.34 -1.75 -8.95
CA GLY A 277 5.98 -0.74 -9.79
C GLY A 277 6.59 0.43 -9.01
N TYR A 278 7.57 1.09 -9.64
CA TYR A 278 8.15 2.35 -9.18
C TYR A 278 7.58 3.52 -9.98
N PHE A 279 7.09 4.53 -9.27
CA PHE A 279 6.39 5.68 -9.84
C PHE A 279 7.02 6.97 -9.37
N ARG A 280 7.60 7.71 -10.34
CA ARG A 280 8.10 9.08 -10.16
C ARG A 280 7.29 9.99 -11.09
N GLY A 281 6.69 11.04 -10.53
CA GLY A 281 5.96 12.02 -11.30
C GLY A 281 4.74 12.58 -10.60
N ASP A 282 4.54 13.88 -10.74
CA ASP A 282 3.41 14.59 -10.17
C ASP A 282 2.09 14.20 -10.84
N ASN A 283 0.98 14.39 -10.11
CA ASN A 283 -0.38 14.13 -10.60
C ASN A 283 -0.58 12.65 -10.99
N PHE A 284 0.10 11.73 -10.30
CA PHE A 284 -0.10 10.29 -10.50
C PHE A 284 -1.44 9.87 -9.90
N THR A 285 -2.26 9.16 -10.68
CA THR A 285 -3.52 8.57 -10.22
C THR A 285 -3.49 7.05 -10.40
N MET A 286 -3.81 6.32 -9.35
CA MET A 286 -4.10 4.89 -9.39
C MET A 286 -5.47 4.64 -8.78
N ARG A 287 -6.41 4.20 -9.61
CA ARG A 287 -7.80 4.01 -9.20
C ARG A 287 -8.31 2.63 -9.56
N ASN A 288 -9.03 1.99 -8.63
CA ASN A 288 -9.68 0.70 -8.90
C ASN A 288 -8.67 -0.36 -9.36
N CYS A 289 -7.43 -0.34 -8.89
CA CYS A 289 -6.43 -1.34 -9.23
C CYS A 289 -6.30 -2.40 -8.12
N LYS A 290 -5.83 -3.59 -8.48
CA LYS A 290 -5.42 -4.63 -7.54
C LYS A 290 -3.94 -4.88 -7.69
N VAL A 291 -3.20 -4.80 -6.60
CA VAL A 291 -1.79 -5.18 -6.52
C VAL A 291 -1.68 -6.32 -5.52
N SER A 292 -1.14 -7.47 -5.97
CA SER A 292 -0.94 -8.62 -5.10
C SER A 292 0.28 -9.45 -5.42
N ASP A 293 0.66 -10.33 -4.50
CA ASP A 293 1.69 -11.34 -4.73
C ASP A 293 3.03 -10.73 -5.16
N THR A 294 3.49 -9.70 -4.47
CA THR A 294 4.82 -9.10 -4.68
C THR A 294 5.73 -9.43 -3.50
N SER A 295 7.03 -9.54 -3.74
CA SER A 295 7.96 -10.03 -2.70
C SER A 295 8.57 -8.93 -1.84
N THR A 296 8.50 -7.65 -2.22
CA THR A 296 8.96 -6.53 -1.36
C THR A 296 7.90 -5.45 -1.25
N GLU A 297 7.73 -4.54 -2.22
CA GLU A 297 6.70 -3.50 -2.18
C GLU A 297 5.56 -3.82 -3.15
N GLY A 298 4.34 -3.39 -2.84
CA GLY A 298 3.27 -3.41 -3.85
C GLY A 298 3.47 -2.27 -4.84
N VAL A 299 3.44 -1.04 -4.34
CA VAL A 299 3.63 0.19 -5.12
C VAL A 299 4.64 1.08 -4.42
N PHE A 300 5.60 1.60 -5.19
CA PHE A 300 6.61 2.51 -4.68
C PHE A 300 6.44 3.88 -5.37
N ILE A 301 5.99 4.89 -4.63
CA ILE A 301 5.88 6.28 -5.09
C ILE A 301 7.10 7.03 -4.58
N LEU A 302 7.78 7.77 -5.45
CA LEU A 302 9.03 8.45 -5.11
C LEU A 302 8.99 9.91 -5.56
N SER A 303 9.29 10.82 -4.65
CA SER A 303 9.59 12.23 -4.96
C SER A 303 8.53 12.94 -5.80
N SER A 304 7.26 12.66 -5.49
CA SER A 304 6.10 13.01 -6.31
C SER A 304 5.08 13.84 -5.54
N ASN A 305 4.38 14.71 -6.26
CA ASN A 305 3.38 15.60 -5.71
C ASN A 305 1.98 15.28 -6.25
N ASP A 306 0.95 15.58 -5.47
CA ASP A 306 -0.45 15.51 -5.90
C ASP A 306 -0.86 14.12 -6.40
N VAL A 307 -0.48 13.08 -5.64
CA VAL A 307 -0.76 11.69 -5.97
C VAL A 307 -2.11 11.26 -5.39
N LEU A 308 -2.90 10.52 -6.17
CA LEU A 308 -4.18 9.93 -5.72
C LEU A 308 -4.15 8.40 -5.85
N LEU A 309 -4.28 7.72 -4.71
CA LEU A 309 -4.57 6.28 -4.63
C LEU A 309 -6.01 6.10 -4.14
N GLU A 310 -6.90 5.65 -5.02
CA GLU A 310 -8.33 5.56 -4.71
C GLU A 310 -8.95 4.20 -5.05
N ARG A 311 -9.67 3.58 -4.11
CA ARG A 311 -10.44 2.34 -4.36
C ARG A 311 -9.61 1.17 -4.86
N ASN A 312 -8.34 1.12 -4.47
CA ASN A 312 -7.47 0.01 -4.83
C ASN A 312 -7.59 -1.14 -3.82
N ILE A 313 -7.13 -2.32 -4.23
CA ILE A 313 -6.86 -3.46 -3.36
C ILE A 313 -5.34 -3.66 -3.32
N PHE A 314 -4.77 -3.67 -2.12
CA PHE A 314 -3.39 -4.10 -1.89
C PHE A 314 -3.38 -5.31 -0.96
N THR A 315 -2.83 -6.44 -1.39
CA THR A 315 -2.90 -7.68 -0.61
C THR A 315 -1.76 -8.66 -0.91
N ARG A 316 -1.39 -9.51 0.05
CA ARG A 316 -0.32 -10.51 -0.10
C ARG A 316 0.97 -9.91 -0.65
N ASN A 317 1.47 -8.89 0.03
CA ASN A 317 2.80 -8.34 -0.21
C ASN A 317 3.82 -9.02 0.74
N ASN A 318 5.09 -9.05 0.34
CA ASN A 318 6.17 -9.83 0.95
C ASN A 318 5.94 -11.36 0.93
N ILE A 319 5.49 -11.90 -0.21
CA ILE A 319 5.22 -13.35 -0.33
C ILE A 319 6.45 -14.25 -0.13
N GLU A 320 7.65 -13.68 -0.22
CA GLU A 320 8.92 -14.39 0.01
C GLU A 320 9.41 -14.30 1.47
N ASN A 321 8.68 -13.59 2.34
CA ASN A 321 8.99 -13.38 3.75
C ASN A 321 10.40 -12.81 3.99
N ILE A 322 10.79 -11.81 3.19
CA ILE A 322 12.08 -11.13 3.30
C ILE A 322 12.05 -10.21 4.53
N THR A 323 12.85 -10.54 5.54
CA THR A 323 13.06 -9.75 6.76
C THR A 323 14.22 -8.78 6.58
N GLY A 324 14.21 -7.67 7.33
CA GLY A 324 15.24 -6.62 7.24
C GLY A 324 15.17 -5.75 5.98
N TYR A 325 14.18 -5.98 5.09
CA TYR A 325 13.94 -5.18 3.88
C TYR A 325 12.83 -4.12 4.07
N PHE A 326 12.09 -4.19 5.17
CA PHE A 326 10.99 -3.27 5.53
C PHE A 326 9.92 -3.11 4.43
N PRO A 327 9.33 -4.22 3.94
CA PRO A 327 8.34 -4.19 2.87
C PRO A 327 7.06 -3.46 3.27
N ALA A 328 6.38 -2.91 2.27
CA ALA A 328 5.08 -2.27 2.41
C ALA A 328 4.20 -2.47 1.17
N ALA A 329 2.90 -2.67 1.36
CA ALA A 329 1.93 -2.69 0.26
C ALA A 329 2.00 -1.40 -0.58
N VAL A 330 2.17 -0.24 0.06
CA VAL A 330 2.51 1.01 -0.62
C VAL A 330 3.59 1.73 0.18
N LYS A 331 4.67 2.12 -0.48
CA LYS A 331 5.72 2.97 0.08
C LYS A 331 5.77 4.30 -0.66
N ILE A 332 5.62 5.41 0.06
CA ILE A 332 5.62 6.77 -0.46
C ILE A 332 6.84 7.46 0.12
N PHE A 333 7.89 7.61 -0.70
CA PHE A 333 9.23 7.87 -0.21
C PHE A 333 9.86 9.12 -0.78
N ASN A 334 10.67 9.74 0.08
CA ASN A 334 11.61 10.80 -0.22
C ASN A 334 10.93 12.04 -0.83
N GLN A 335 10.44 12.90 0.07
CA GLN A 335 9.95 14.25 -0.22
C GLN A 335 8.76 14.26 -1.19
N CYS A 336 7.67 13.60 -0.80
CA CYS A 336 6.39 13.67 -1.50
C CYS A 336 5.44 14.67 -0.84
N TYR A 337 4.58 15.32 -1.63
CA TYR A 337 3.68 16.36 -1.14
C TYR A 337 2.24 16.07 -1.57
N ARG A 338 1.29 16.25 -0.64
CA ARG A 338 -0.15 16.13 -0.92
C ARG A 338 -0.54 14.78 -1.54
N VAL A 339 0.03 13.69 -1.01
CA VAL A 339 -0.35 12.33 -1.40
C VAL A 339 -1.63 11.94 -0.67
N VAL A 340 -2.62 11.49 -1.43
CA VAL A 340 -3.96 11.13 -0.97
C VAL A 340 -4.19 9.63 -1.15
N CYS A 341 -4.42 8.92 -0.05
CA CYS A 341 -4.95 7.55 -0.04
C CYS A 341 -6.40 7.60 0.44
N ASN A 342 -7.35 7.46 -0.48
CA ASN A 342 -8.77 7.54 -0.19
C ASN A 342 -9.49 6.22 -0.51
N ASP A 343 -10.25 5.68 0.44
CA ASP A 343 -11.21 4.60 0.19
C ASP A 343 -10.56 3.35 -0.44
N ASN A 344 -9.38 2.94 0.03
CA ASN A 344 -8.70 1.71 -0.41
C ASN A 344 -8.97 0.53 0.55
N LEU A 345 -8.81 -0.69 0.06
CA LEU A 345 -8.76 -1.91 0.85
C LEU A 345 -7.32 -2.43 0.89
N VAL A 346 -6.76 -2.56 2.10
CA VAL A 346 -5.42 -3.10 2.32
C VAL A 346 -5.56 -4.28 3.27
N MET A 347 -5.22 -5.49 2.80
CA MET A 347 -5.50 -6.69 3.59
C MET A 347 -4.55 -7.85 3.38
N ASP A 348 -4.48 -8.72 4.38
CA ASP A 348 -3.74 -9.98 4.36
C ASP A 348 -2.25 -9.75 4.03
N LEU A 349 -1.62 -8.94 4.89
CA LEU A 349 -0.21 -8.56 4.79
C LEU A 349 0.55 -9.17 5.95
N GLN A 350 0.74 -10.49 5.89
CA GLN A 350 1.56 -11.19 6.86
C GLN A 350 3.03 -10.79 6.65
N ASN A 351 3.68 -10.26 7.68
CA ASN A 351 5.09 -9.82 7.65
C ASN A 351 5.37 -8.68 6.67
N SER A 352 4.41 -7.76 6.49
CA SER A 352 4.59 -6.54 5.70
C SER A 352 3.77 -5.39 6.28
N ASN A 353 4.22 -4.17 6.02
CA ASN A 353 3.48 -2.96 6.35
C ASN A 353 2.37 -2.71 5.31
N GLY A 354 1.35 -1.95 5.70
CA GLY A 354 0.31 -1.45 4.81
C GLY A 354 0.82 -0.30 3.95
N ILE A 355 0.37 0.92 4.27
CA ILE A 355 0.73 2.14 3.54
C ILE A 355 1.67 2.97 4.39
N TRP A 356 2.89 3.19 3.87
CA TRP A 356 3.96 3.89 4.57
C TRP A 356 4.38 5.15 3.84
N TYR A 357 4.14 6.28 4.49
CA TYR A 357 4.68 7.60 4.16
C TYR A 357 6.06 7.72 4.81
N ASP A 358 7.08 7.32 4.05
CA ASP A 358 8.46 7.18 4.50
C ASP A 358 9.28 8.43 4.13
N VAL A 359 9.77 9.15 5.14
CA VAL A 359 10.66 10.32 5.08
C VAL A 359 10.25 11.49 4.17
N GLY A 360 10.07 12.65 4.79
CA GLY A 360 9.91 13.92 4.11
C GLY A 360 8.54 14.15 3.46
N ASN A 361 7.53 13.36 3.83
CA ASN A 361 6.18 13.57 3.32
C ASN A 361 5.56 14.83 3.94
N VAL A 362 4.81 15.59 3.14
CA VAL A 362 4.15 16.82 3.58
C VAL A 362 2.69 16.85 3.15
N ASP A 363 1.81 17.23 4.09
CA ASP A 363 0.38 17.43 3.87
C ASP A 363 -0.35 16.21 3.28
N GLY A 364 -0.08 15.03 3.83
CA GLY A 364 -0.73 13.78 3.40
C GLY A 364 -2.21 13.70 3.80
N VAL A 365 -3.01 12.93 3.06
CA VAL A 365 -4.41 12.65 3.39
C VAL A 365 -4.69 11.15 3.30
N PHE A 366 -5.13 10.56 4.42
CA PHE A 366 -5.43 9.14 4.54
C PHE A 366 -6.86 8.97 5.05
N THR A 367 -7.80 8.71 4.15
CA THR A 367 -9.23 8.74 4.50
C THR A 367 -10.03 7.56 3.97
N ASN A 368 -11.04 7.15 4.73
CA ASN A 368 -12.02 6.14 4.32
C ASN A 368 -11.44 4.75 3.98
N ASN A 369 -10.20 4.44 4.36
CA ASN A 369 -9.57 3.16 4.03
C ASN A 369 -10.02 2.06 5.00
N LEU A 370 -10.11 0.83 4.48
CA LEU A 370 -10.26 -0.39 5.27
C LEU A 370 -8.92 -1.13 5.30
N MET A 371 -8.35 -1.25 6.49
CA MET A 371 -7.07 -1.89 6.76
C MET A 371 -7.32 -3.13 7.63
N GLN A 372 -6.95 -4.32 7.14
CA GLN A 372 -7.34 -5.56 7.79
C GLN A 372 -6.23 -6.61 7.78
N ASN A 373 -6.00 -7.31 8.90
CA ASN A 373 -5.03 -8.42 8.99
C ASN A 373 -3.62 -8.02 8.50
N ILE A 374 -3.09 -6.92 9.04
CA ILE A 374 -1.75 -6.42 8.71
C ILE A 374 -0.80 -6.72 9.86
N GLY A 375 0.30 -7.41 9.55
CA GLY A 375 1.29 -7.87 10.51
C GLY A 375 1.08 -9.30 10.99
N SER A 376 1.71 -9.63 12.12
CA SER A 376 1.68 -10.93 12.77
C SER A 376 1.12 -10.83 14.19
N PRO A 377 0.00 -11.51 14.51
CA PRO A 377 -0.69 -11.40 15.79
C PRO A 377 0.14 -11.87 17.00
N GLU A 378 1.30 -12.47 16.77
CA GLU A 378 2.20 -13.00 17.79
C GLU A 378 3.09 -11.93 18.44
N ALA A 379 3.29 -10.78 17.79
CA ALA A 379 4.16 -9.73 18.31
C ALA A 379 3.59 -9.13 19.61
N LYS A 380 4.31 -9.28 20.72
CA LYS A 380 3.87 -8.76 22.02
C LYS A 380 4.25 -7.30 22.17
N PHE A 381 3.41 -6.54 22.88
CA PHE A 381 3.78 -5.20 23.32
C PHE A 381 5.05 -5.23 24.19
N SER A 382 5.97 -4.32 23.92
CA SER A 382 7.13 -4.04 24.76
C SER A 382 7.15 -2.55 25.11
N PRO A 383 7.32 -2.17 26.39
CA PRO A 383 7.49 -0.77 26.76
C PRO A 383 8.83 -0.19 26.27
N GLU A 384 9.81 -1.04 25.94
CA GLU A 384 11.16 -0.62 25.53
C GLU A 384 11.24 -0.21 24.05
N SER A 385 10.21 -0.52 23.26
CA SER A 385 10.20 -0.27 21.82
C SER A 385 8.83 0.25 21.38
N PRO A 386 8.78 1.28 20.53
CA PRO A 386 7.53 1.69 19.92
C PRO A 386 7.05 0.68 18.85
N TRP A 387 7.92 -0.25 18.43
CA TRP A 387 7.62 -1.27 17.43
C TRP A 387 6.93 -2.47 18.08
N SER A 388 5.62 -2.58 17.87
CA SER A 388 4.77 -3.67 18.40
C SER A 388 4.31 -4.66 17.32
N GLY A 389 5.02 -4.74 16.19
CA GLY A 389 4.66 -5.48 14.97
C GLY A 389 4.61 -4.57 13.73
N ASP A 390 4.15 -5.11 12.61
CA ASP A 390 4.00 -4.35 11.36
C ASP A 390 2.86 -3.32 11.46
N ILE A 391 2.88 -2.34 10.56
CA ILE A 391 2.03 -1.16 10.66
C ILE A 391 1.10 -1.04 9.45
N ALA A 392 -0.20 -0.87 9.71
CA ALA A 392 -1.19 -0.61 8.67
C ALA A 392 -1.02 0.76 8.00
N PHE A 393 -0.99 1.84 8.78
CA PHE A 393 -0.67 3.18 8.31
C PHE A 393 0.55 3.72 9.06
N PHE A 394 1.65 3.96 8.33
CA PHE A 394 2.91 4.41 8.90
C PHE A 394 3.31 5.78 8.36
N PHE A 395 3.54 6.75 9.25
CA PHE A 395 3.99 8.10 8.91
C PHE A 395 5.32 8.38 9.62
N GLU A 396 6.43 8.29 8.88
CA GLU A 396 7.78 8.41 9.42
C GLU A 396 8.47 9.68 8.92
N ILE A 397 9.09 10.42 9.86
CA ILE A 397 9.93 11.60 9.61
C ILE A 397 9.30 12.57 8.60
N SER A 398 8.05 12.95 8.87
CA SER A 398 7.19 13.67 7.93
C SER A 398 6.37 14.75 8.66
N LYS A 399 5.72 15.66 7.93
CA LYS A 399 5.04 16.86 8.48
C LYS A 399 3.63 16.98 7.94
N GLY A 400 2.64 16.97 8.82
CA GLY A 400 1.24 17.19 8.43
C GLY A 400 0.64 15.98 7.72
N VAL A 401 -0.31 15.32 8.38
CA VAL A 401 -1.14 14.28 7.74
C VAL A 401 -2.50 14.24 8.40
N THR A 402 -3.57 14.16 7.60
CA THR A 402 -4.91 13.92 8.11
C THR A 402 -5.28 12.45 7.93
N VAL A 403 -5.54 11.75 9.03
CA VAL A 403 -5.95 10.35 9.08
C VAL A 403 -7.39 10.28 9.59
N ALA A 404 -8.37 10.13 8.70
CA ALA A 404 -9.77 10.21 9.11
C ALA A 404 -10.76 9.24 8.45
N GLY A 405 -11.71 8.74 9.22
CA GLY A 405 -12.78 7.89 8.71
C GLY A 405 -12.33 6.48 8.29
N ASN A 406 -11.19 6.01 8.79
CA ASN A 406 -10.63 4.70 8.43
C ASN A 406 -11.04 3.62 9.44
N GLU A 407 -11.09 2.38 8.97
CA GLU A 407 -11.26 1.18 9.79
C GLU A 407 -9.94 0.39 9.82
N PHE A 408 -9.44 0.12 11.01
CA PHE A 408 -8.25 -0.70 11.25
C PHE A 408 -8.66 -1.92 12.08
N ILE A 409 -8.65 -3.09 11.45
CA ILE A 409 -9.20 -4.34 12.00
C ILE A 409 -8.09 -5.38 12.09
N ASP A 410 -7.82 -5.86 13.31
CA ASP A 410 -6.85 -6.94 13.56
C ASP A 410 -5.47 -6.67 12.93
N CYS A 411 -5.07 -5.39 12.92
CA CYS A 411 -3.71 -4.98 12.59
C CYS A 411 -2.85 -4.96 13.87
N ASP A 412 -1.58 -5.32 13.76
CA ASP A 412 -0.61 -5.21 14.86
C ASP A 412 -0.54 -3.77 15.40
N GLN A 413 -0.35 -2.83 14.48
CA GLN A 413 -0.48 -1.39 14.71
C GLN A 413 -1.32 -0.78 13.59
N GLY A 414 -2.32 0.02 13.94
CA GLY A 414 -3.22 0.65 12.99
C GLY A 414 -2.60 1.91 12.43
N VAL A 415 -2.19 2.80 13.33
CA VAL A 415 -1.51 4.05 13.00
C VAL A 415 -0.21 4.11 13.79
N PHE A 416 0.89 4.40 13.09
CA PHE A 416 2.16 4.73 13.73
C PHE A 416 2.67 6.05 13.19
N ILE A 417 2.83 7.03 14.08
CA ILE A 417 3.43 8.34 13.80
C ILE A 417 4.81 8.36 14.45
N LEU A 418 5.88 8.24 13.66
CA LEU A 418 7.25 8.19 14.14
C LEU A 418 8.02 9.43 13.71
N ASN A 419 8.64 10.11 14.66
CA ASN A 419 9.56 11.23 14.40
C ASN A 419 8.98 12.33 13.49
N SER A 420 7.67 12.54 13.59
CA SER A 420 6.88 13.41 12.71
C SER A 420 6.21 14.53 13.51
N SER A 421 5.51 15.45 12.82
CA SER A 421 4.74 16.53 13.46
C SER A 421 3.40 16.75 12.75
N GLY A 422 2.44 17.33 13.46
CA GLY A 422 1.17 17.79 12.88
C GLY A 422 0.24 16.69 12.33
N ALA A 423 0.40 15.44 12.76
CA ALA A 423 -0.55 14.38 12.43
C ALA A 423 -1.92 14.58 13.12
N GLU A 424 -3.00 14.51 12.34
CA GLU A 424 -4.38 14.69 12.77
C GLU A 424 -5.17 13.39 12.62
N VAL A 425 -5.43 12.68 13.71
CA VAL A 425 -6.10 11.37 13.71
C VAL A 425 -7.54 11.52 14.24
N TYR A 426 -8.51 11.52 13.32
CA TYR A 426 -9.91 11.83 13.60
C TYR A 426 -10.87 10.72 13.17
N GLN A 427 -11.90 10.41 13.96
CA GLN A 427 -13.03 9.59 13.48
C GLN A 427 -12.59 8.22 12.89
N ASN A 428 -11.59 7.55 13.46
CA ASN A 428 -11.21 6.21 13.01
C ASN A 428 -11.76 5.15 13.95
N THR A 429 -12.03 3.96 13.43
CA THR A 429 -12.40 2.78 14.23
C THR A 429 -11.22 1.82 14.26
N PHE A 430 -10.77 1.48 15.45
CA PHE A 430 -9.70 0.49 15.71
C PHE A 430 -10.32 -0.72 16.41
N VAL A 431 -10.20 -1.90 15.82
CA VAL A 431 -10.66 -3.16 16.42
C VAL A 431 -9.45 -4.07 16.60
N ASN A 432 -9.12 -4.36 17.87
CA ASN A 432 -7.95 -5.13 18.29
C ASN A 432 -6.62 -4.57 17.78
N THR A 433 -6.56 -3.25 17.66
CA THR A 433 -5.46 -2.54 17.01
C THR A 433 -5.08 -1.30 17.81
N ALA A 434 -3.79 -0.97 17.81
CA ALA A 434 -3.22 0.15 18.54
C ALA A 434 -2.98 1.39 17.64
N VAL A 435 -2.95 2.56 18.26
CA VAL A 435 -2.37 3.80 17.70
C VAL A 435 -1.11 4.15 18.48
N THR A 436 -0.02 4.42 17.77
CA THR A 436 1.27 4.78 18.36
C THR A 436 1.75 6.15 17.86
N PHE A 437 2.20 7.00 18.79
CA PHE A 437 2.97 8.21 18.51
C PHE A 437 4.34 8.07 19.17
N ALA A 438 5.43 8.14 18.42
CA ALA A 438 6.77 7.92 18.96
C ALA A 438 7.81 8.97 18.55
N ARG A 439 8.75 9.21 19.47
CA ARG A 439 9.93 10.06 19.24
C ARG A 439 11.20 9.34 19.68
N THR A 440 12.21 9.34 18.80
CA THR A 440 13.57 8.84 19.07
C THR A 440 14.58 9.99 18.92
N PRO A 441 15.86 9.85 19.32
CA PRO A 441 16.83 10.92 19.13
C PRO A 441 17.32 11.02 17.68
N ARG A 442 16.88 10.11 16.79
CA ARG A 442 17.28 10.03 15.38
C ARG A 442 17.18 11.41 14.72
N SER A 443 18.27 11.84 14.11
CA SER A 443 18.44 13.12 13.41
C SER A 443 19.38 12.90 12.22
N ALA A 444 19.62 13.92 11.38
CA ALA A 444 20.54 13.78 10.25
C ALA A 444 22.02 13.67 10.67
N GLU A 445 22.34 13.96 11.95
CA GLU A 445 23.70 13.86 12.47
C GLU A 445 24.10 12.39 12.65
N GLY A 446 24.93 11.87 11.74
CA GLY A 446 25.48 10.52 11.82
C GLY A 446 24.48 9.39 11.54
N ASP A 447 23.35 9.69 10.89
CA ASP A 447 22.35 8.69 10.52
C ASP A 447 22.90 7.71 9.48
N HIS A 448 22.53 6.43 9.62
CA HIS A 448 22.87 5.39 8.64
C HIS A 448 22.36 5.72 7.23
N PHE A 449 21.21 6.39 7.13
CA PHE A 449 20.61 6.83 5.87
C PHE A 449 20.94 8.31 5.55
N GLY A 450 21.94 8.91 6.20
CA GLY A 450 22.45 10.24 5.87
C GLY A 450 21.46 11.36 6.17
N TRP A 451 21.16 12.19 5.15
CA TRP A 451 20.41 13.44 5.34
C TRP A 451 18.89 13.26 5.44
N HIS A 452 18.35 12.07 5.14
CA HIS A 452 16.90 11.84 5.08
C HIS A 452 16.14 12.35 6.32
N PRO A 453 16.65 12.21 7.57
CA PRO A 453 15.94 12.75 8.72
C PRO A 453 15.73 14.27 8.72
N ALA A 454 16.55 15.04 8.00
CA ALA A 454 16.41 16.50 7.87
C ALA A 454 15.22 16.92 6.98
N SER A 455 14.60 15.99 6.25
CA SER A 455 13.41 16.28 5.46
C SER A 455 12.14 16.43 6.30
N GLY A 456 12.10 15.79 7.47
CA GLY A 456 11.02 15.91 8.46
C GLY A 456 11.31 16.95 9.56
N PRO A 457 10.60 16.91 10.69
CA PRO A 457 10.85 17.81 11.80
C PRO A 457 12.08 17.40 12.63
N ASP A 458 12.86 18.41 13.04
CA ASP A 458 13.91 18.24 14.05
C ASP A 458 13.35 17.66 15.36
N VAL A 459 14.23 17.11 16.20
CA VAL A 459 13.79 16.35 17.39
C VAL A 459 12.92 17.17 18.35
N ASP A 460 13.20 18.46 18.47
CA ASP A 460 12.45 19.43 19.30
C ASP A 460 11.16 19.95 18.64
N LYS A 461 10.86 19.55 17.40
CA LYS A 461 9.69 19.99 16.62
C LYS A 461 8.64 18.90 16.40
N ARG A 462 8.78 17.75 17.06
CA ARG A 462 7.90 16.57 16.94
C ARG A 462 6.68 16.68 17.87
N TYR A 463 5.81 17.62 17.55
CA TYR A 463 4.63 18.00 18.34
C TYR A 463 3.40 18.21 17.44
N ASP A 464 2.34 18.74 18.06
CA ASP A 464 1.11 19.18 17.41
C ASP A 464 0.23 18.05 16.85
N HIS A 465 0.39 16.84 17.38
CA HIS A 465 -0.48 15.73 17.03
C HIS A 465 -1.87 15.86 17.67
N LEU A 466 -2.90 15.37 16.98
CA LEU A 466 -4.28 15.32 17.45
C LEU A 466 -4.81 13.88 17.38
N LEU A 467 -5.52 13.44 18.42
CA LEU A 467 -6.22 12.14 18.46
C LEU A 467 -7.64 12.33 18.98
N VAL A 468 -8.62 12.50 18.09
CA VAL A 468 -9.96 12.98 18.46
C VAL A 468 -11.10 12.15 17.86
N ASN A 469 -12.12 11.85 18.67
CA ASN A 469 -13.32 11.12 18.28
C ASN A 469 -13.08 9.74 17.65
N ASN A 470 -12.01 9.05 18.03
CA ASN A 470 -11.72 7.70 17.58
C ASN A 470 -12.43 6.67 18.47
N LEU A 471 -12.78 5.53 17.88
CA LEU A 471 -13.33 4.38 18.60
C LEU A 471 -12.27 3.28 18.67
N PHE A 472 -11.99 2.81 19.87
CA PHE A 472 -11.11 1.67 20.12
C PHE A 472 -11.93 0.54 20.73
N VAL A 473 -11.87 -0.64 20.13
CA VAL A 473 -12.58 -1.84 20.58
C VAL A 473 -11.59 -2.99 20.71
N ALA A 474 -11.54 -3.61 21.87
CA ALA A 474 -10.93 -4.93 22.05
C ALA A 474 -12.08 -5.92 22.25
N ASN A 475 -12.37 -6.72 21.22
CA ASN A 475 -13.39 -7.77 21.29
C ASN A 475 -12.84 -9.09 21.86
N LYS A 476 -11.52 -9.27 21.77
CA LYS A 476 -10.74 -10.37 22.35
C LYS A 476 -9.76 -9.83 23.39
N GLU A 477 -9.02 -10.72 24.05
CA GLU A 477 -7.94 -10.31 24.95
C GLU A 477 -6.92 -9.45 24.17
N SER A 478 -6.77 -8.19 24.56
CA SER A 478 -5.79 -7.30 23.93
C SER A 478 -4.42 -7.53 24.54
N ILE A 479 -3.44 -7.78 23.68
CA ILE A 479 -2.02 -7.90 24.05
C ILE A 479 -1.25 -6.57 23.88
N ARG A 480 -1.93 -5.51 23.45
CA ARG A 480 -1.37 -4.16 23.19
C ARG A 480 -2.26 -3.06 23.82
N PRO A 481 -1.70 -1.89 24.15
CA PRO A 481 -2.52 -0.73 24.51
C PRO A 481 -3.33 -0.25 23.30
N PHE A 482 -4.45 0.44 23.56
CA PHE A 482 -5.17 1.15 22.49
C PHE A 482 -4.38 2.36 22.00
N VAL A 483 -3.75 3.09 22.94
CA VAL A 483 -2.94 4.27 22.65
C VAL A 483 -1.57 4.10 23.30
N ASN A 484 -0.53 4.18 22.47
CA ASN A 484 0.86 4.19 22.91
C ASN A 484 1.51 5.53 22.52
N VAL A 485 1.75 6.38 23.51
CA VAL A 485 2.61 7.55 23.32
C VAL A 485 3.95 7.21 23.91
N TRP A 486 4.96 7.14 23.06
CA TRP A 486 6.27 6.62 23.40
C TRP A 486 7.36 7.65 23.11
N GLN A 487 8.40 7.63 23.94
CA GLN A 487 9.60 8.39 23.71
C GLN A 487 10.78 7.62 24.27
N SER A 488 11.92 7.68 23.57
CA SER A 488 13.12 7.01 24.04
C SER A 488 13.64 7.63 25.36
N PRO A 489 14.24 6.84 26.27
CA PRO A 489 14.68 7.34 27.57
C PRO A 489 15.66 8.53 27.48
N GLU A 490 16.49 8.59 26.45
CA GLU A 490 17.48 9.66 26.24
C GLU A 490 16.85 11.03 26.02
N LEU A 491 15.57 11.07 25.66
CA LEU A 491 14.83 12.31 25.44
C LEU A 491 14.10 12.81 26.69
N CYS A 492 13.98 12.02 27.76
CA CYS A 492 13.17 12.36 28.94
C CYS A 492 13.53 13.71 29.57
N ASP A 493 14.83 14.04 29.63
CA ASP A 493 15.28 15.31 30.22
C ASP A 493 15.15 16.49 29.25
N ARG A 494 15.07 16.22 27.94
CA ARG A 494 15.04 17.23 26.88
C ARG A 494 13.62 17.59 26.44
N LEU A 495 12.76 16.58 26.26
CA LEU A 495 11.38 16.72 25.79
C LEU A 495 10.45 16.26 26.91
N LYS A 496 9.97 17.22 27.70
CA LYS A 496 9.11 16.97 28.87
C LYS A 496 7.62 17.11 28.56
N ASP A 497 7.28 17.75 27.45
CA ASP A 497 5.91 17.92 27.01
C ASP A 497 5.45 16.74 26.16
N SER A 498 4.15 16.44 26.27
CA SER A 498 3.50 15.45 25.40
C SER A 498 3.59 15.88 23.93
N PRO A 499 3.84 14.95 22.99
CA PRO A 499 3.78 15.23 21.56
C PRO A 499 2.35 15.52 21.07
N LEU A 500 1.32 15.16 21.84
CA LEU A 500 -0.08 15.41 21.51
C LEU A 500 -0.51 16.80 22.00
N LYS A 501 -1.00 17.62 21.07
CA LYS A 501 -1.66 18.89 21.38
C LYS A 501 -3.07 18.68 21.91
N SER A 502 -3.79 17.69 21.38
CA SER A 502 -5.12 17.34 21.85
C SER A 502 -5.39 15.86 21.73
N MET A 503 -6.12 15.33 22.71
CA MET A 503 -6.61 13.97 22.72
C MET A 503 -7.95 13.98 23.47
N ASN A 504 -9.08 13.82 22.79
CA ASN A 504 -10.41 13.96 23.41
C ASN A 504 -11.55 13.34 22.58
N GLY A 505 -12.68 13.08 23.22
CA GLY A 505 -13.88 12.53 22.58
C GLY A 505 -13.73 11.10 22.08
N ASN A 506 -12.61 10.43 22.43
CA ASN A 506 -12.36 9.05 22.07
C ASN A 506 -13.23 8.11 22.94
N VAL A 507 -13.51 6.92 22.42
CA VAL A 507 -14.24 5.89 23.16
C VAL A 507 -13.43 4.61 23.19
N TYR A 508 -13.30 4.05 24.39
CA TYR A 508 -12.56 2.82 24.64
C TYR A 508 -13.52 1.73 25.10
N VAL A 509 -13.63 0.66 24.33
CA VAL A 509 -14.45 -0.52 24.65
C VAL A 509 -13.51 -1.69 24.91
N LYS A 510 -13.30 -2.02 26.20
CA LYS A 510 -12.26 -2.94 26.64
C LYS A 510 -12.83 -4.33 26.95
N ASN A 511 -12.16 -5.37 26.47
CA ASN A 511 -12.37 -6.72 27.00
C ASN A 511 -11.73 -6.83 28.38
N THR A 512 -12.52 -7.19 29.40
CA THR A 512 -12.08 -7.29 30.81
C THR A 512 -11.03 -8.37 31.06
N LEU A 513 -10.79 -9.28 30.11
CA LEU A 513 -9.71 -10.26 30.17
C LEU A 513 -8.33 -9.62 29.91
N SER A 514 -8.29 -8.47 29.24
CA SER A 514 -7.03 -7.81 28.87
C SER A 514 -6.28 -7.29 30.10
N LYS A 515 -5.02 -7.73 30.24
CA LYS A 515 -4.12 -7.31 31.33
C LYS A 515 -3.16 -6.20 30.93
N THR A 516 -2.97 -5.98 29.63
CA THR A 516 -2.16 -4.88 29.12
C THR A 516 -2.79 -3.54 29.50
N PRO A 517 -2.00 -2.53 29.89
CA PRO A 517 -2.50 -1.17 30.08
C PRO A 517 -3.27 -0.70 28.85
N MET A 518 -4.35 0.04 29.07
CA MET A 518 -5.18 0.55 27.98
C MET A 518 -4.50 1.73 27.27
N LEU A 519 -3.82 2.57 28.05
CA LEU A 519 -2.94 3.62 27.55
C LEU A 519 -1.53 3.38 28.08
N PHE A 520 -0.54 3.63 27.23
CA PHE A 520 0.86 3.71 27.61
C PHE A 520 1.39 5.08 27.21
N TRP A 521 2.14 5.73 28.11
CA TRP A 521 2.47 7.14 27.93
C TRP A 521 3.89 7.48 28.36
N SER A 522 4.56 8.29 27.54
CA SER A 522 5.82 8.96 27.79
C SER A 522 5.84 10.30 27.04
N PRO A 523 6.34 11.40 27.63
CA PRO A 523 7.01 11.49 28.93
C PRO A 523 6.02 11.61 30.12
N VAL A 524 6.43 11.06 31.26
CA VAL A 524 5.81 11.16 32.59
C VAL A 524 6.93 11.44 33.59
N GLY A 525 6.90 12.60 34.25
CA GLY A 525 7.96 12.98 35.19
C GLY A 525 7.98 12.07 36.42
N GLY A 526 9.18 11.72 36.89
CA GLY A 526 9.37 10.96 38.14
C GLY A 526 9.09 9.46 38.04
N SER A 527 8.80 8.93 36.85
CA SER A 527 8.77 7.49 36.60
C SER A 527 10.04 7.01 35.88
N ASP A 528 10.34 5.71 36.01
CA ASP A 528 11.45 5.07 35.30
C ASP A 528 11.27 5.25 33.78
N ASN A 529 12.34 5.64 33.08
CA ASN A 529 12.33 5.94 31.65
C ASN A 529 11.24 6.94 31.21
N CYS A 530 10.80 7.80 32.12
CA CYS A 530 9.69 8.73 31.95
C CYS A 530 8.42 8.11 31.33
N GLN A 531 8.13 6.84 31.62
CA GLN A 531 6.98 6.14 31.06
C GLN A 531 6.04 5.60 32.13
N LYS A 532 4.76 5.47 31.82
CA LYS A 532 3.74 4.88 32.70
C LYS A 532 2.60 4.26 31.89
N GLY A 533 2.13 3.10 32.34
CA GLY A 533 0.91 2.46 31.83
C GLY A 533 -0.31 2.83 32.69
N TYR A 534 -1.46 2.98 32.06
CA TYR A 534 -2.75 3.28 32.69
C TYR A 534 -3.80 2.23 32.32
N THR A 535 -4.41 1.63 33.33
CA THR A 535 -5.40 0.55 33.14
C THR A 535 -6.82 1.08 32.95
N THR A 536 -7.10 2.29 33.43
CA THR A 536 -8.39 2.98 33.31
C THR A 536 -8.21 4.42 32.84
N LEU A 537 -9.26 4.98 32.25
CA LEU A 537 -9.30 6.38 31.85
C LEU A 537 -9.28 7.34 33.04
N ALA A 538 -9.80 6.91 34.19
CA ALA A 538 -9.75 7.69 35.43
C ALA A 538 -8.32 7.87 35.93
N ASP A 539 -7.51 6.80 35.93
CA ASP A 539 -6.10 6.85 36.32
C ASP A 539 -5.27 7.72 35.37
N PHE A 540 -5.58 7.70 34.07
CA PHE A 540 -4.90 8.55 33.11
C PHE A 540 -5.20 10.04 33.35
N ARG A 541 -6.46 10.37 33.64
CA ARG A 541 -6.90 11.75 33.91
C ARG A 541 -6.35 12.33 35.22
N SER A 542 -5.97 11.51 36.20
CA SER A 542 -5.34 12.04 37.42
C SER A 542 -4.01 12.71 37.13
N ASP A 543 -3.27 12.18 36.16
CA ASP A 543 -1.95 12.66 35.76
C ASP A 543 -2.05 13.65 34.60
N PHE A 544 -3.08 13.53 33.75
CA PHE A 544 -3.26 14.33 32.54
C PHE A 544 -4.68 14.90 32.36
N SER A 545 -5.11 15.73 33.30
CA SER A 545 -6.48 16.28 33.34
C SER A 545 -6.92 17.08 32.10
N LYS A 546 -5.98 17.56 31.28
CA LYS A 546 -6.26 18.28 30.03
C LYS A 546 -6.69 17.37 28.87
N TYR A 547 -6.41 16.07 28.94
CA TYR A 547 -6.75 15.11 27.89
C TYR A 547 -7.98 14.27 28.28
N GLU A 548 -8.65 13.76 27.26
CA GLU A 548 -9.73 12.79 27.38
C GLU A 548 -10.90 13.27 28.25
N SER A 549 -11.16 14.57 28.36
CA SER A 549 -12.18 15.11 29.28
C SER A 549 -13.62 14.70 28.94
N GLN A 550 -13.94 14.50 27.65
CA GLN A 550 -15.26 14.09 27.16
C GLN A 550 -15.34 12.62 26.78
N SER A 551 -14.22 11.91 26.88
CA SER A 551 -14.09 10.54 26.43
C SER A 551 -14.74 9.53 27.36
N LEU A 552 -15.02 8.34 26.86
CA LEU A 552 -15.75 7.32 27.59
C LEU A 552 -15.04 5.97 27.55
N GLU A 553 -15.11 5.24 28.66
CA GLU A 553 -14.61 3.88 28.80
C GLU A 553 -15.80 2.95 29.08
N TYR A 554 -15.84 1.80 28.40
CA TYR A 554 -16.86 0.76 28.56
C TYR A 554 -16.22 -0.63 28.61
N SER A 555 -16.91 -1.57 29.26
CA SER A 555 -16.64 -3.00 29.08
C SER A 555 -17.25 -3.48 27.76
N TYR A 556 -16.54 -4.34 27.04
CA TYR A 556 -17.03 -4.99 25.83
C TYR A 556 -18.21 -5.94 26.11
N ALA A 557 -18.28 -6.51 27.32
CA ALA A 557 -19.37 -7.41 27.68
C ALA A 557 -20.73 -6.68 27.71
N GLY A 558 -21.60 -6.96 26.73
CA GLY A 558 -22.99 -6.50 26.72
C GLY A 558 -23.22 -5.09 26.16
N ILE A 559 -22.24 -4.48 25.47
CA ILE A 559 -22.41 -3.18 24.82
C ILE A 559 -22.72 -3.32 23.32
N PRO A 560 -23.78 -2.67 22.79
CA PRO A 560 -24.15 -2.77 21.37
C PRO A 560 -23.31 -1.81 20.52
N VAL A 561 -22.08 -2.19 20.16
CA VAL A 561 -21.19 -1.34 19.35
C VAL A 561 -21.54 -1.41 17.87
N PHE A 562 -21.38 -2.58 17.25
CA PHE A 562 -21.44 -2.77 15.80
C PHE A 562 -22.73 -3.44 15.35
N LYS A 563 -23.14 -3.16 14.11
CA LYS A 563 -24.29 -3.81 13.46
C LYS A 563 -24.05 -5.29 13.19
N GLY A 564 -22.82 -5.68 12.82
CA GLY A 564 -22.51 -7.04 12.40
C GLY A 564 -21.03 -7.38 12.51
N GLU A 565 -20.47 -7.33 13.71
CA GLU A 565 -19.04 -7.62 13.91
C GLU A 565 -18.60 -8.99 13.35
N PHE A 566 -19.38 -10.05 13.58
CA PHE A 566 -19.06 -11.42 13.12
C PHE A 566 -19.15 -11.61 11.61
N ASN A 567 -19.73 -10.66 10.87
CA ASN A 567 -19.76 -10.68 9.40
C ASN A 567 -18.93 -9.55 8.77
N GLY A 568 -18.10 -8.86 9.57
CA GLY A 568 -17.24 -7.78 9.12
C GLY A 568 -17.93 -6.43 8.94
N GLU A 569 -19.18 -6.25 9.39
CA GLU A 569 -19.89 -4.99 9.32
C GLU A 569 -19.67 -4.15 10.59
N PHE A 570 -18.66 -3.28 10.53
CA PHE A 570 -18.25 -2.39 11.62
C PHE A 570 -18.98 -1.04 11.66
N SER A 571 -20.08 -0.87 10.92
CA SER A 571 -21.02 0.25 11.17
C SER A 571 -21.48 0.26 12.62
N LEU A 572 -21.51 1.45 13.22
CA LEU A 572 -22.01 1.63 14.57
C LEU A 572 -23.54 1.50 14.65
N LEU A 573 -24.01 0.91 15.75
CA LEU A 573 -25.43 0.89 16.10
C LEU A 573 -25.88 2.29 16.56
N PRO A 574 -27.10 2.75 16.19
CA PRO A 574 -27.66 4.01 16.69
C PRO A 574 -27.78 4.07 18.22
N GLY A 575 -27.98 2.93 18.86
CA GLY A 575 -28.07 2.81 20.31
C GLY A 575 -26.73 2.78 21.05
N PHE A 576 -25.59 2.85 20.35
CA PHE A 576 -24.28 2.80 20.99
C PHE A 576 -24.08 4.03 21.91
N PRO A 577 -23.90 3.85 23.24
CA PRO A 577 -23.84 4.98 24.16
C PRO A 577 -22.59 5.85 23.99
N GLY A 578 -21.54 5.32 23.36
CA GLY A 578 -20.29 6.03 23.09
C GLY A 578 -20.44 7.25 22.17
N HIS A 579 -21.51 7.35 21.38
CA HIS A 579 -21.80 8.54 20.54
C HIS A 579 -21.82 9.84 21.35
N LYS A 580 -22.09 9.77 22.66
CA LYS A 580 -22.11 10.94 23.56
C LYS A 580 -20.73 11.56 23.82
N ALA A 581 -19.64 10.82 23.59
CA ALA A 581 -18.28 11.33 23.74
C ALA A 581 -17.88 12.29 22.61
N ALA A 582 -18.52 12.16 21.44
CA ALA A 582 -18.08 12.82 20.23
C ALA A 582 -18.10 14.34 20.35
N THR A 583 -16.95 14.94 20.01
CA THR A 583 -16.76 16.38 19.95
C THR A 583 -17.04 16.92 18.56
N GLN A 584 -17.16 18.24 18.43
CA GLN A 584 -17.43 18.87 17.14
C GLN A 584 -16.34 18.53 16.11
N ILE A 585 -16.73 17.85 15.04
CA ILE A 585 -15.82 17.54 13.92
C ILE A 585 -15.46 18.85 13.20
N PRO A 586 -14.18 19.18 12.98
CA PRO A 586 -13.73 20.36 12.24
C PRO A 586 -14.25 20.44 10.79
N ALA A 587 -14.25 21.63 10.20
CA ALA A 587 -14.91 21.88 8.91
C ALA A 587 -14.19 21.25 7.71
N ASP A 588 -12.87 21.35 7.71
CA ASP A 588 -11.93 20.67 6.84
C ASP A 588 -12.07 19.14 6.93
N ILE A 589 -12.08 18.56 8.13
CA ILE A 589 -12.28 17.11 8.32
C ILE A 589 -13.64 16.67 7.77
N ARG A 590 -14.73 17.42 8.04
CA ARG A 590 -16.05 17.14 7.45
C ARG A 590 -16.01 17.20 5.92
N SER A 591 -15.25 18.12 5.34
CA SER A 591 -15.12 18.26 3.89
C SER A 591 -14.41 17.05 3.28
N LEU A 592 -13.31 16.61 3.87
CA LEU A 592 -12.56 15.42 3.45
C LEU A 592 -13.43 14.16 3.53
N LEU A 593 -14.18 14.03 4.62
CA LEU A 593 -15.14 12.94 4.84
C LEU A 593 -16.46 13.11 4.09
N LYS A 594 -16.63 14.16 3.27
CA LYS A 594 -17.86 14.45 2.52
C LYS A 594 -19.13 14.42 3.40
N LEU A 595 -19.01 14.84 4.67
CA LEU A 595 -20.10 14.83 5.64
C LEU A 595 -21.05 16.03 5.43
N SER A 596 -22.34 15.77 5.61
CA SER A 596 -23.35 16.83 5.64
C SER A 596 -23.09 17.82 6.77
N LYS A 597 -23.34 19.12 6.54
CA LYS A 597 -23.30 20.14 7.59
C LYS A 597 -24.28 19.88 8.75
N LYS A 598 -25.32 19.08 8.50
CA LYS A 598 -26.31 18.67 9.52
C LYS A 598 -25.92 17.40 10.27
N GLN A 599 -24.85 16.72 9.86
CA GLN A 599 -24.38 15.51 10.53
C GLN A 599 -23.97 15.87 11.95
N LYS A 600 -24.62 15.22 12.93
CA LYS A 600 -24.24 15.36 14.33
C LYS A 600 -22.86 14.72 14.56
N PRO A 601 -22.07 15.22 15.53
CA PRO A 601 -20.88 14.52 15.99
C PRO A 601 -21.17 13.06 16.31
N TYR A 602 -20.25 12.18 15.91
CA TYR A 602 -20.26 10.75 16.21
C TYR A 602 -18.81 10.30 16.45
N VAL A 603 -18.62 9.13 17.03
CA VAL A 603 -17.28 8.53 17.25
C VAL A 603 -17.02 7.48 16.17
N GLY A 604 -15.75 7.21 15.86
CA GLY A 604 -15.37 6.16 14.90
C GLY A 604 -15.63 6.54 13.44
N ALA A 605 -15.36 5.60 12.55
CA ALA A 605 -15.41 5.81 11.10
C ALA A 605 -16.82 5.84 10.52
N ARG A 606 -17.64 4.86 10.90
CA ARG A 606 -18.85 4.53 10.17
C ARG A 606 -20.11 4.67 11.02
N PHE A 607 -20.86 5.75 10.78
CA PHE A 607 -22.15 5.97 11.43
C PHE A 607 -23.22 6.43 10.44
N ASN A 608 -24.20 5.56 10.22
CA ASN A 608 -25.37 5.85 9.40
C ASN A 608 -26.53 6.21 10.35
N ASN A 609 -26.87 7.51 10.40
CA ASN A 609 -28.03 8.04 11.15
C ASN A 609 -29.36 7.60 10.57
#